data_AF-A0A968Q473-F1
#
_entry.id   AF-A0A968Q473-F1
#
_cell.length_a   1.000
_cell.length_b   1.000
_cell.length_c   1.000
_cell.angle_alpha   90.00
_cell.angle_beta   90.00
_cell.angle_gamma   90.00
#
_symmetry.space_group_name_H-M   'P 1'
#
loop_
_entity.id
_entity.type
_entity.pdbx_description
1 polymer ?
#
loop_
_entity_poly.entity_id
_entity_poly.type
_entity_poly.pdbx_seq_one_letter_code
_entity_poly.pdbx_strand_id
1 'polypeptide(L)'
;MGCNSWGWTFLNRVTRIGAYLEQVETLPRLRGKDLQTWLHPIARRVLRPEPAEAPDTLPSFGHESDWQALAELSLGVSTTAAALWTRSQRLHTDRIAELEALPLEKLDNLDNLEDLQNLLDPGPLDLSLVKPTLPGLPDLASLDRYLLHSLLLHRFLTLGHLAQSLGESEQVVRARLQVLYREGVVRRYQGELTLNPIHYPKLLSELRNNNFLIEEEEPWIV
;
A
#
# COMPACT_ATOMS: atom_id res chain seq x y z
N MET A 1 20.43 -5.74 -5.11
CA MET A 1 20.12 -4.39 -5.64
C MET A 1 18.66 -4.38 -6.06
N GLY A 2 17.77 -3.91 -5.19
CA GLY A 2 16.33 -3.81 -5.48
C GLY A 2 16.03 -2.57 -6.32
N CYS A 3 16.60 -2.52 -7.52
CA CYS A 3 16.32 -1.46 -8.49
C CYS A 3 14.85 -1.62 -8.89
N ASN A 4 14.00 -0.71 -8.44
CA ASN A 4 12.70 -0.51 -9.05
C ASN A 4 12.90 -0.25 -10.56
N SER A 5 11.91 -0.59 -11.36
CA SER A 5 11.86 -0.30 -12.79
C SER A 5 12.27 1.15 -13.10
N TRP A 6 11.93 2.07 -12.20
CA TRP A 6 12.33 3.46 -12.33
C TRP A 6 13.84 3.73 -12.20
N GLY A 7 14.53 3.12 -11.22
CA GLY A 7 15.98 3.23 -11.11
C GLY A 7 16.69 2.73 -12.38
N TRP A 8 16.10 1.72 -13.04
CA TRP A 8 16.54 1.26 -14.36
C TRP A 8 16.26 2.27 -15.47
N THR A 9 15.09 2.91 -15.53
CA THR A 9 14.79 3.97 -16.50
C THR A 9 15.74 5.15 -16.33
N PHE A 10 15.98 5.59 -15.09
CA PHE A 10 16.91 6.67 -14.78
C PHE A 10 18.34 6.29 -15.20
N LEU A 11 18.80 5.10 -14.79
CA LEU A 11 20.12 4.60 -15.16
C LEU A 11 20.26 4.50 -16.68
N ASN A 12 19.27 3.96 -17.37
CA ASN A 12 19.28 3.85 -18.83
C ASN A 12 19.34 5.23 -19.50
N ARG A 13 18.59 6.22 -19.01
CA ARG A 13 18.65 7.58 -19.55
C ARG A 13 20.02 8.23 -19.36
N VAL A 14 20.65 8.04 -18.20
CA VAL A 14 21.95 8.66 -17.87
C VAL A 14 23.11 7.94 -18.55
N THR A 15 23.06 6.61 -18.65
CA THR A 15 24.18 5.77 -19.11
C THR A 15 23.99 5.18 -20.51
N ARG A 16 22.79 5.28 -21.09
CA ARG A 16 22.37 4.61 -22.33
C ARG A 16 22.62 3.10 -22.33
N ILE A 17 22.57 2.46 -21.16
CA ILE A 17 22.88 1.03 -21.01
C ILE A 17 21.96 0.13 -21.85
N GLY A 18 20.74 0.58 -22.13
CA GLY A 18 19.77 -0.10 -22.99
C GLY A 18 20.24 -0.28 -24.43
N ALA A 19 21.21 0.52 -24.90
CA ALA A 19 21.85 0.29 -26.21
C ALA A 19 22.73 -0.97 -26.24
N TYR A 20 23.10 -1.49 -25.06
CA TYR A 20 23.92 -2.69 -24.90
C TYR A 20 23.11 -3.91 -24.44
N LEU A 21 21.80 -3.74 -24.18
CA LEU A 21 20.90 -4.82 -23.80
C LEU A 21 20.04 -5.17 -25.01
N GLU A 22 20.14 -6.40 -25.51
CA GLU A 22 19.41 -6.84 -26.70
C GLU A 22 17.90 -6.93 -26.47
N GLN A 23 17.46 -7.30 -25.26
CA GLN A 23 16.05 -7.38 -24.88
C GLN A 23 15.84 -6.95 -23.43
N VAL A 24 14.81 -6.14 -23.20
CA VAL A 24 14.30 -5.79 -21.88
C VAL A 24 12.89 -6.36 -21.78
N GLU A 25 12.73 -7.42 -21.00
CA GLU A 25 11.41 -7.98 -20.71
C GLU A 25 10.83 -7.32 -19.46
N THR A 26 9.54 -6.95 -19.54
CA THR A 26 8.80 -6.43 -18.40
C THR A 26 7.90 -7.52 -17.84
N LEU A 27 7.76 -7.56 -16.51
CA LEU A 27 6.84 -8.48 -15.87
C LEU A 27 5.40 -8.05 -16.19
N PRO A 28 4.51 -9.00 -16.52
CA PRO A 28 3.12 -8.68 -16.82
C PRO A 28 2.44 -8.09 -15.59
N ARG A 29 1.53 -7.12 -15.82
CA ARG A 29 0.70 -6.55 -14.75
C ARG A 29 -0.17 -7.65 -14.13
N LEU A 30 -0.20 -7.72 -12.80
CA LEU A 30 -1.04 -8.65 -12.06
C LEU A 30 -2.52 -8.29 -12.26
N ARG A 31 -3.34 -9.26 -12.67
CA ARG A 31 -4.80 -9.07 -12.81
C ARG A 31 -5.51 -9.38 -11.50
N GLY A 32 -6.79 -8.97 -11.39
CA GLY A 32 -7.60 -9.24 -10.19
C GLY A 32 -7.65 -10.72 -9.81
N LYS A 33 -7.78 -11.61 -10.80
CA LYS A 33 -7.78 -13.08 -10.61
C LYS A 33 -6.46 -13.62 -10.06
N ASP A 34 -5.35 -13.05 -10.52
CA ASP A 34 -4.01 -13.44 -10.06
C ASP A 34 -3.81 -13.01 -8.60
N LEU A 35 -4.28 -11.81 -8.23
CA LEU A 35 -4.28 -11.31 -6.85
C LEU A 35 -5.19 -12.11 -5.92
N GLN A 36 -6.39 -12.47 -6.40
CA GLN A 36 -7.33 -13.30 -5.64
C GLN A 36 -6.71 -14.66 -5.33
N THR A 37 -6.09 -15.30 -6.33
CA THR A 37 -5.40 -16.59 -6.17
C THR A 37 -4.24 -16.48 -5.19
N TRP A 38 -3.44 -15.41 -5.30
CA TRP A 38 -2.29 -15.16 -4.43
C TRP A 38 -2.70 -14.91 -2.96
N LEU A 39 -3.77 -14.17 -2.72
CA LEU A 39 -4.24 -13.81 -1.39
C LEU A 39 -5.24 -14.81 -0.78
N HIS A 40 -5.73 -15.77 -1.57
CA HIS A 40 -6.66 -16.81 -1.13
C HIS A 40 -6.31 -17.50 0.21
N PRO A 41 -5.05 -17.95 0.46
CA PRO A 41 -4.72 -18.63 1.71
C PRO A 41 -4.88 -17.73 2.95
N ILE A 42 -4.71 -16.42 2.79
CA ILE A 42 -4.89 -15.44 3.86
C ILE A 42 -6.36 -15.05 3.95
N ALA A 43 -7.02 -14.82 2.80
CA ALA A 43 -8.44 -14.52 2.72
C ALA A 43 -9.28 -15.57 3.45
N ARG A 44 -9.00 -16.87 3.25
CA ARG A 44 -9.72 -17.95 3.94
C ARG A 44 -9.63 -17.90 5.47
N ARG A 45 -8.57 -17.31 6.03
CA ARG A 45 -8.36 -17.21 7.48
C ARG A 45 -8.98 -15.95 8.10
N VAL A 46 -9.15 -14.90 7.29
CA VAL A 46 -9.42 -13.55 7.78
C VAL A 46 -10.76 -13.02 7.29
N LEU A 47 -11.16 -13.39 6.07
CA LEU A 47 -12.40 -12.94 5.45
C LEU A 47 -13.50 -13.98 5.65
N ARG A 48 -14.72 -13.47 5.90
CA ARG A 48 -15.91 -14.30 5.85
C ARG A 48 -16.24 -14.62 4.39
N PRO A 49 -16.51 -15.89 4.05
CA PRO A 49 -16.95 -16.23 2.71
C PRO A 49 -18.33 -15.62 2.43
N GLU A 50 -18.53 -15.13 1.21
CA GLU A 50 -19.85 -14.74 0.74
C GLU A 50 -20.77 -15.96 0.70
N PRO A 51 -22.06 -15.80 1.02
CA PRO A 51 -23.02 -16.90 0.97
C PRO A 51 -23.05 -17.45 -0.46
N ALA A 52 -22.69 -18.72 -0.61
CA ALA A 52 -22.69 -19.38 -1.91
C ALA A 52 -24.12 -19.49 -2.45
N GLU A 53 -24.35 -19.05 -3.69
CA GLU A 53 -25.64 -19.18 -4.37
C GLU A 53 -26.01 -20.65 -4.64
N ALA A 54 -25.03 -21.56 -4.62
CA ALA A 54 -25.20 -23.00 -4.83
C ALA A 54 -24.34 -23.82 -3.84
N PRO A 55 -24.75 -25.03 -3.46
CA PRO A 55 -24.03 -25.85 -2.48
C PRO A 55 -22.66 -26.39 -2.97
N ASP A 56 -22.39 -26.36 -4.29
CA ASP A 56 -21.18 -26.91 -4.90
C ASP A 56 -20.14 -25.85 -5.33
N THR A 57 -20.40 -24.55 -5.09
CA THR A 57 -19.45 -23.48 -5.43
C THR A 57 -18.41 -23.27 -4.32
N LEU A 58 -17.15 -23.12 -4.72
CA LEU A 58 -16.07 -22.75 -3.81
C LEU A 58 -16.39 -21.43 -3.10
N PRO A 59 -16.03 -21.28 -1.81
CA PRO A 59 -16.26 -20.05 -1.08
C PRO A 59 -15.56 -18.87 -1.77
N SER A 60 -16.34 -17.87 -2.17
CA SER A 60 -15.83 -16.61 -2.71
C SER A 60 -15.57 -15.62 -1.58
N PHE A 61 -14.50 -14.84 -1.71
CA PHE A 61 -14.09 -13.84 -0.74
C PHE A 61 -14.05 -12.47 -1.44
N GLY A 62 -15.14 -11.73 -1.37
CA GLY A 62 -15.32 -10.45 -2.08
C GLY A 62 -15.71 -10.61 -3.55
N HIS A 63 -16.24 -9.54 -4.13
CA HIS A 63 -16.65 -9.50 -5.53
C HIS A 63 -15.46 -9.41 -6.50
N GLU A 64 -15.59 -9.98 -7.71
CA GLU A 64 -14.56 -9.90 -8.76
C GLU A 64 -14.16 -8.44 -9.08
N SER A 65 -15.12 -7.51 -8.98
CA SER A 65 -14.90 -6.07 -9.15
C SER A 65 -13.94 -5.47 -8.13
N ASP A 66 -13.92 -5.96 -6.89
CA ASP A 66 -13.06 -5.43 -5.83
C ASP A 66 -11.61 -5.86 -6.07
N TRP A 67 -11.41 -7.12 -6.48
CA TRP A 67 -10.10 -7.64 -6.87
C TRP A 67 -9.54 -6.95 -8.11
N GLN A 68 -10.41 -6.68 -9.09
CA GLN A 68 -10.03 -5.94 -10.29
C GLN A 68 -9.66 -4.48 -9.96
N ALA A 69 -10.45 -3.82 -9.10
CA ALA A 69 -10.11 -2.48 -8.61
C ALA A 69 -8.77 -2.48 -7.84
N LEU A 70 -8.48 -3.52 -7.07
CA LEU A 70 -7.21 -3.68 -6.35
C LEU A 70 -6.03 -3.79 -7.32
N ALA A 71 -6.18 -4.60 -8.38
CA ALA A 71 -5.18 -4.75 -9.43
C ALA A 71 -4.91 -3.41 -10.13
N GLU A 72 -5.95 -2.72 -10.57
CA GLU A 72 -5.87 -1.43 -11.25
C GLU A 72 -5.23 -0.35 -10.38
N LEU A 73 -5.66 -0.22 -9.12
CA LEU A 73 -5.12 0.79 -8.21
C LEU A 73 -3.68 0.49 -7.76
N SER A 74 -3.27 -0.78 -7.72
CA SER A 74 -1.91 -1.16 -7.33
C SER A 74 -0.87 -0.91 -8.42
N LEU A 75 -1.28 -0.71 -9.68
CA LEU A 75 -0.41 -0.60 -10.85
C LEU A 75 0.59 -1.76 -10.98
N GLY A 76 0.25 -2.95 -10.46
CA GLY A 76 1.13 -4.12 -10.47
C GLY A 76 2.19 -4.14 -9.35
N VAL A 77 2.21 -3.15 -8.45
CA VAL A 77 3.13 -3.12 -7.31
C VAL A 77 2.56 -3.95 -6.15
N SER A 78 3.23 -5.07 -5.84
CA SER A 78 2.77 -6.02 -4.80
C SER A 78 2.67 -5.41 -3.40
N THR A 79 3.56 -4.49 -3.04
CA THR A 79 3.53 -3.79 -1.73
C THR A 79 2.38 -2.81 -1.63
N THR A 80 2.02 -2.14 -2.72
CA THR A 80 0.85 -1.27 -2.82
C THR A 80 -0.43 -2.10 -2.79
N ALA A 81 -0.48 -3.22 -3.53
CA ALA A 81 -1.61 -4.16 -3.49
C ALA A 81 -1.84 -4.70 -2.07
N ALA A 82 -0.80 -5.18 -1.39
CA ALA A 82 -0.93 -5.66 -0.01
C ALA A 82 -1.41 -4.56 0.94
N ALA A 83 -0.86 -3.34 0.85
CA ALA A 83 -1.27 -2.22 1.69
C ALA A 83 -2.74 -1.80 1.44
N LEU A 84 -3.16 -1.77 0.18
CA LEU A 84 -4.55 -1.50 -0.21
C LEU A 84 -5.49 -2.59 0.30
N TRP A 85 -5.10 -3.87 0.16
CA TRP A 85 -5.86 -5.01 0.61
C TRP A 85 -6.07 -5.02 2.13
N THR A 86 -5.03 -4.73 2.92
CA THR A 86 -5.17 -4.60 4.38
C THR A 86 -6.10 -3.44 4.74
N ARG A 87 -6.03 -2.32 4.01
CA ARG A 87 -6.88 -1.15 4.27
C ARG A 87 -8.33 -1.34 3.81
N SER A 88 -8.60 -2.21 2.85
CA SER A 88 -9.95 -2.50 2.35
C SER A 88 -10.75 -3.45 3.24
N GLN A 89 -10.14 -4.00 4.29
CA GLN A 89 -10.83 -4.85 5.26
C GLN A 89 -11.69 -4.01 6.21
N ARG A 90 -12.93 -4.43 6.43
CA ARG A 90 -13.85 -3.82 7.40
C ARG A 90 -14.42 -4.90 8.31
N LEU A 91 -14.66 -4.54 9.55
CA LEU A 91 -15.46 -5.37 10.45
C LEU A 91 -16.88 -5.44 9.92
N HIS A 92 -17.47 -6.63 9.99
CA HIS A 92 -18.86 -6.81 9.64
C HIS A 92 -19.78 -5.99 10.57
N THR A 93 -20.81 -5.36 10.01
CA THR A 93 -21.73 -4.48 10.74
C THR A 93 -22.40 -5.18 11.92
N ASP A 94 -22.74 -6.47 11.77
CA ASP A 94 -23.35 -7.27 12.84
C ASP A 94 -22.44 -7.41 14.07
N ARG A 95 -21.12 -7.54 13.88
CA ARG A 95 -20.17 -7.60 15.00
C ARG A 95 -19.95 -6.25 15.67
N ILE A 96 -20.04 -5.16 14.91
CA ILE A 96 -19.98 -3.81 15.49
C ILE A 96 -21.18 -3.61 16.43
N ALA A 97 -22.38 -4.01 16.00
CA ALA A 97 -23.58 -3.94 16.83
C ALA A 97 -23.47 -4.83 18.09
N GLU A 98 -22.89 -6.03 17.98
CA GLU A 98 -22.63 -6.88 19.15
C GLU A 98 -21.62 -6.28 20.12
N LEU A 99 -20.54 -5.67 19.62
CA LEU A 99 -19.53 -4.99 20.45
C LEU A 99 -20.09 -3.73 21.13
N GLU A 100 -20.93 -2.96 20.42
CA GLU A 100 -21.61 -1.78 20.97
C GLU A 100 -22.70 -2.14 21.98
N ALA A 101 -23.33 -3.31 21.82
CA ALA A 101 -24.35 -3.83 22.73
C ALA A 101 -23.77 -4.53 23.97
N LEU A 102 -22.44 -4.63 24.11
CA LEU A 102 -21.82 -5.16 25.32
C LEU A 102 -22.16 -4.25 26.52
N PRO A 103 -22.91 -4.74 27.53
CA PRO A 103 -23.26 -3.92 28.67
C PRO A 103 -22.01 -3.55 29.45
N LEU A 104 -21.78 -2.25 29.67
CA LEU A 104 -20.73 -1.73 30.57
C LEU A 104 -20.83 -2.34 31.98
N GLU A 105 -22.04 -2.74 32.40
CA GLU A 105 -22.32 -3.40 33.69
C GLU A 105 -21.69 -4.79 33.83
N LYS A 106 -21.29 -5.45 32.72
CA LYS A 106 -20.53 -6.70 32.78
C LYS A 106 -19.06 -6.49 33.13
N LEU A 107 -18.49 -5.28 32.99
CA LEU A 107 -17.12 -5.01 33.40
C LEU A 107 -16.94 -4.98 34.93
N ASP A 108 -17.97 -4.60 35.67
CA ASP A 108 -17.91 -4.46 37.13
C ASP A 108 -18.00 -5.80 37.89
N ASN A 109 -18.37 -6.90 37.22
CA ASN A 109 -18.51 -8.24 37.79
C ASN A 109 -17.47 -9.26 37.24
N LEU A 110 -16.33 -8.78 36.75
CA LEU A 110 -15.25 -9.63 36.21
C LEU A 110 -14.33 -10.14 37.32
N ASP A 111 -14.85 -11.03 38.18
CA ASP A 111 -14.06 -11.64 39.25
C ASP A 111 -13.18 -12.82 38.76
N ASN A 112 -13.47 -13.37 37.57
CA ASN A 112 -12.75 -14.52 37.00
C ASN A 112 -11.90 -14.15 35.77
N LEU A 113 -10.64 -14.59 35.78
CA LEU A 113 -9.68 -14.41 34.68
C LEU A 113 -10.13 -15.04 33.36
N GLU A 114 -10.90 -16.14 33.39
CA GLU A 114 -11.43 -16.81 32.18
C GLU A 114 -12.50 -15.96 31.46
N ASP A 115 -13.35 -15.26 32.20
CA ASP A 115 -14.37 -14.38 31.62
C ASP A 115 -13.75 -13.15 30.98
N LEU A 116 -12.71 -12.59 31.62
CA LEU A 116 -11.86 -11.55 31.03
C LEU A 116 -11.18 -12.04 29.75
N GLN A 117 -10.66 -13.26 29.76
CA GLN A 117 -9.94 -13.82 28.62
C GLN A 117 -10.88 -14.11 27.44
N ASN A 118 -12.11 -14.59 27.67
CA ASN A 118 -13.12 -14.75 26.61
C ASN A 118 -13.63 -13.41 26.05
N LEU A 119 -13.59 -12.33 26.84
CA LEU A 119 -13.94 -10.97 26.41
C LEU A 119 -12.80 -10.31 25.61
N LEU A 120 -11.56 -10.64 25.97
CA LEU A 120 -10.32 -10.17 25.33
C LEU A 120 -9.86 -11.02 24.14
N ASP A 121 -10.37 -12.23 24.00
CA ASP A 121 -10.11 -13.15 22.90
C ASP A 121 -11.38 -13.23 22.02
N PRO A 122 -11.71 -12.13 21.29
CA PRO A 122 -12.79 -12.19 20.34
C PRO A 122 -12.38 -13.26 19.33
N GLY A 123 -13.22 -14.29 19.17
CA GLY A 123 -13.04 -15.28 18.11
C GLY A 123 -12.76 -14.62 16.75
N PRO A 124 -12.38 -15.40 15.72
CA PRO A 124 -11.86 -14.86 14.45
C PRO A 124 -12.67 -13.64 13.98
N LEU A 125 -11.99 -12.50 13.87
CA LEU A 125 -12.60 -11.25 13.45
C LEU A 125 -13.17 -11.45 12.05
N ASP A 126 -14.50 -11.46 11.94
CA ASP A 126 -15.18 -11.60 10.66
C ASP A 126 -15.03 -10.31 9.86
N LEU A 127 -14.07 -10.31 8.93
CA LEU A 127 -13.81 -9.18 8.06
C LEU A 127 -14.49 -9.38 6.70
N SER A 128 -15.00 -8.28 6.14
CA SER A 128 -15.46 -8.20 4.76
C SER A 128 -14.53 -7.31 3.94
N LEU A 129 -14.44 -7.60 2.63
CA LEU A 129 -13.71 -6.77 1.70
C LEU A 129 -14.63 -5.66 1.19
N VAL A 130 -14.12 -4.43 1.17
CA VAL A 130 -14.81 -3.27 0.57
C VAL A 130 -13.98 -2.75 -0.59
N LYS A 131 -14.62 -2.10 -1.56
CA LYS A 131 -13.94 -1.47 -2.70
C LYS A 131 -12.72 -0.65 -2.25
N PRO A 132 -11.51 -0.98 -2.73
CA PRO A 132 -10.29 -0.29 -2.31
C PRO A 132 -10.29 1.16 -2.80
N THR A 133 -9.74 2.06 -1.98
CA THR A 133 -9.59 3.48 -2.31
C THR A 133 -8.18 3.98 -1.97
N LEU A 134 -7.63 4.80 -2.86
CA LEU A 134 -6.33 5.44 -2.65
C LEU A 134 -6.48 6.65 -1.72
N PRO A 135 -5.64 6.79 -0.68
CA PRO A 135 -5.64 7.97 0.18
C PRO A 135 -5.30 9.24 -0.60
N GLY A 136 -5.75 10.40 -0.13
CA GLY A 136 -5.34 11.69 -0.71
C GLY A 136 -3.83 11.90 -0.61
N LEU A 137 -3.30 12.77 -1.47
CA LEU A 137 -1.99 13.37 -1.25
C LEU A 137 -2.19 14.72 -0.55
N PRO A 138 -1.31 15.10 0.38
CA PRO A 138 -1.29 16.46 0.90
C PRO A 138 -0.83 17.43 -0.19
N ASP A 139 -0.98 18.73 0.06
CA ASP A 139 -0.47 19.75 -0.85
C ASP A 139 1.07 19.75 -0.79
N LEU A 140 1.71 19.43 -1.93
CA LEU A 140 3.15 19.22 -2.01
C LEU A 140 3.85 20.47 -2.53
N ALA A 141 4.77 21.01 -1.74
CA ALA A 141 5.68 22.05 -2.20
C ALA A 141 6.74 21.47 -3.14
N SER A 142 7.40 22.33 -3.92
CA SER A 142 8.49 21.94 -4.84
C SER A 142 9.54 21.08 -4.14
N LEU A 143 9.99 21.48 -2.95
CA LEU A 143 10.97 20.73 -2.17
C LEU A 143 10.46 19.35 -1.74
N ASP A 144 9.16 19.20 -1.43
CA ASP A 144 8.59 17.89 -1.11
C ASP A 144 8.62 16.98 -2.32
N ARG A 145 8.30 17.51 -3.51
CA ARG A 145 8.32 16.72 -4.74
C ARG A 145 9.72 16.17 -5.00
N TYR A 146 10.77 16.99 -4.86
CA TYR A 146 12.16 16.53 -4.97
C TYR A 146 12.54 15.52 -3.89
N LEU A 147 12.10 15.74 -2.66
CA LEU A 147 12.32 14.82 -1.55
C LEU A 147 11.71 13.45 -1.83
N LEU A 148 10.42 13.43 -2.18
CA LEU A 148 9.67 12.21 -2.47
C LEU A 148 10.22 11.51 -3.70
N HIS A 149 10.63 12.27 -4.73
CA HIS A 149 11.34 11.76 -5.89
C HIS A 149 12.65 11.07 -5.50
N SER A 150 13.46 11.69 -4.63
CA SER A 150 14.70 11.09 -4.14
C SER A 150 14.46 9.78 -3.38
N LEU A 151 13.43 9.75 -2.52
CA LEU A 151 13.04 8.52 -1.80
C LEU A 151 12.52 7.43 -2.75
N LEU A 152 11.82 7.79 -3.81
CA LEU A 152 11.41 6.84 -4.83
C LEU A 152 12.64 6.25 -5.56
N LEU A 153 13.74 7.02 -5.79
CA LEU A 153 14.91 6.55 -6.56
C LEU A 153 15.70 5.54 -5.73
N HIS A 154 15.96 5.93 -4.48
CA HIS A 154 16.88 5.23 -3.61
C HIS A 154 16.18 4.19 -2.73
N ARG A 155 14.83 4.23 -2.64
CA ARG A 155 13.95 3.41 -1.81
C ARG A 155 14.12 3.60 -0.31
N PHE A 156 15.36 3.69 0.16
CA PHE A 156 15.74 3.95 1.53
C PHE A 156 16.85 5.01 1.57
N LEU A 157 16.68 6.04 2.39
CA LEU A 157 17.69 7.07 2.62
C LEU A 157 17.74 7.47 4.08
N THR A 158 18.92 7.85 4.56
CA THR A 158 19.03 8.56 5.85
C THR A 158 18.76 10.05 5.66
N LEU A 159 18.45 10.76 6.76
CA LEU A 159 18.24 12.22 6.72
C LEU A 159 19.44 12.97 6.11
N GLY A 160 20.66 12.60 6.50
CA GLY A 160 21.88 13.24 6.01
C GLY A 160 22.07 13.06 4.51
N HIS A 161 21.88 11.84 3.98
CA HIS A 161 21.97 11.60 2.54
C HIS A 161 20.88 12.34 1.76
N LEU A 162 19.67 12.42 2.31
CA LEU A 162 18.57 13.15 1.69
C LEU A 162 18.85 14.66 1.65
N ALA A 163 19.35 15.22 2.76
CA ALA A 163 19.78 16.62 2.82
C ALA A 163 20.90 16.93 1.81
N GLN A 164 21.89 16.05 1.73
CA GLN A 164 22.97 16.16 0.77
C GLN A 164 22.47 16.07 -0.68
N SER A 165 21.56 15.14 -0.98
CA SER A 165 20.97 14.98 -2.31
C SER A 165 20.14 16.19 -2.74
N LEU A 166 19.51 16.87 -1.79
CA LEU A 166 18.68 18.05 -2.04
C LEU A 166 19.48 19.35 -2.07
N GLY A 167 20.75 19.34 -1.62
CA GLY A 167 21.55 20.55 -1.42
C GLY A 167 21.01 21.45 -0.29
N GLU A 168 20.26 20.87 0.64
CA GLU A 168 19.54 21.59 1.70
C GLU A 168 20.09 21.22 3.09
N SER A 169 19.81 22.08 4.08
CA SER A 169 20.18 21.76 5.47
C SER A 169 19.30 20.64 6.04
N GLU A 170 19.85 19.81 6.93
CA GLU A 170 19.07 18.78 7.62
C GLU A 170 17.88 19.36 8.40
N GLN A 171 17.98 20.61 8.89
CA GLN A 171 16.89 21.27 9.61
C GLN A 171 15.67 21.51 8.69
N VAL A 172 15.91 22.02 7.48
CA VAL A 172 14.86 22.26 6.48
C VAL A 172 14.22 20.94 6.05
N VAL A 173 15.04 19.93 5.73
CA VAL A 173 14.54 18.61 5.32
C VAL A 173 13.75 17.94 6.45
N ARG A 174 14.22 18.05 7.70
CA ARG A 174 13.51 17.52 8.87
C ARG A 174 12.14 18.16 9.06
N ALA A 175 12.03 19.48 8.88
CA ALA A 175 10.75 20.18 8.99
C ALA A 175 9.75 19.68 7.93
N ARG A 176 10.18 19.51 6.67
CA ARG A 176 9.33 18.95 5.60
C ARG A 176 8.94 17.50 5.88
N LEU A 177 9.89 16.67 6.31
CA LEU A 177 9.62 15.29 6.69
C LEU A 177 8.58 15.20 7.81
N GLN A 178 8.61 16.10 8.80
CA GLN A 178 7.64 16.10 9.89
C GLN A 178 6.20 16.30 9.38
N VAL A 179 6.00 17.14 8.36
CA VAL A 179 4.69 17.30 7.70
C VAL A 179 4.31 16.00 6.98
N LEU A 180 5.22 15.45 6.17
CA LEU A 180 4.97 14.22 5.40
C LEU A 180 4.75 12.98 6.28
N TYR A 181 5.30 12.96 7.49
CA TYR A 181 5.04 11.93 8.51
C TYR A 181 3.62 12.02 9.06
N ARG A 182 3.15 13.24 9.37
CA ARG A 182 1.78 13.46 9.87
C ARG A 182 0.74 13.03 8.85
N GLU A 183 1.02 13.28 7.57
CA GLU A 183 0.18 12.88 6.45
C GLU A 183 0.33 11.41 6.04
N GLY A 184 1.24 10.66 6.68
CA GLY A 184 1.45 9.23 6.43
C GLY A 184 2.10 8.88 5.09
N VAL A 185 2.60 9.87 4.34
CA VAL A 185 3.24 9.70 3.02
C VAL A 185 4.64 9.10 3.17
N VAL A 186 5.38 9.52 4.20
CA VAL A 186 6.71 9.01 4.54
C VAL A 186 6.65 8.25 5.86
N ARG A 187 7.42 7.17 5.96
CA ARG A 187 7.55 6.35 7.17
C ARG A 187 9.02 6.04 7.44
N ARG A 188 9.33 5.69 8.69
CA ARG A 188 10.68 5.28 9.10
C ARG A 188 10.72 3.77 9.26
N TYR A 189 11.71 3.13 8.65
CA TYR A 189 11.94 1.70 8.76
C TYR A 189 13.41 1.46 9.12
N GLN A 190 13.66 0.81 10.25
CA GLN A 190 15.03 0.51 10.74
C GLN A 190 15.99 1.71 10.73
N GLY A 191 15.46 2.91 11.02
CA GLY A 191 16.25 4.15 11.05
C GLY A 191 16.31 4.92 9.72
N GLU A 192 15.94 4.29 8.62
CA GLU A 192 15.91 4.85 7.27
C GLU A 192 14.52 5.39 6.88
N LEU A 193 14.51 6.34 5.95
CA LEU A 193 13.31 6.98 5.40
C LEU A 193 12.86 6.20 4.17
N THR A 194 11.57 5.86 4.12
CA THR A 194 10.94 5.21 2.97
C THR A 194 9.54 5.78 2.76
N LEU A 195 9.05 5.66 1.53
CA LEU A 195 7.67 6.00 1.22
C LEU A 195 6.70 4.94 1.72
N ASN A 196 5.49 5.39 2.01
CA ASN A 196 4.36 4.52 2.23
C ASN A 196 3.81 4.06 0.87
N PRO A 197 3.83 2.75 0.55
CA PRO A 197 3.47 2.23 -0.78
C PRO A 197 2.05 2.59 -1.23
N ILE A 198 1.14 2.86 -0.31
CA ILE A 198 -0.25 3.19 -0.62
C ILE A 198 -0.40 4.52 -1.38
N HIS A 199 0.55 5.45 -1.21
CA HIS A 199 0.55 6.74 -1.90
C HIS A 199 1.24 6.67 -3.28
N TYR A 200 1.87 5.54 -3.60
CA TYR A 200 2.69 5.39 -4.81
C TYR A 200 1.94 5.76 -6.11
N PRO A 201 0.71 5.26 -6.37
CA PRO A 201 0.02 5.54 -7.64
C PRO A 201 -0.27 7.02 -7.84
N LYS A 202 -0.78 7.70 -6.80
CA LYS A 202 -1.06 9.14 -6.88
C LYS A 202 0.21 9.97 -6.94
N LEU A 203 1.25 9.57 -6.20
CA LEU A 203 2.53 10.26 -6.20
C LEU A 203 3.17 10.20 -7.59
N LEU A 204 3.06 9.07 -8.27
CA LEU A 204 3.53 8.88 -9.64
C LEU A 204 2.83 9.87 -10.60
N SER A 205 1.50 9.95 -10.53
CA SER A 205 0.73 10.90 -11.34
C SER A 205 1.11 12.35 -11.03
N GLU A 206 1.22 12.71 -9.75
CA GLU A 206 1.56 14.06 -9.32
C GLU A 206 2.95 14.49 -9.80
N LEU A 207 3.96 13.65 -9.60
CA LEU A 207 5.31 13.95 -10.04
C LEU A 207 5.40 14.00 -11.57
N ARG A 208 4.66 13.14 -12.30
CA ARG A 208 4.59 13.18 -13.77
C ARG A 208 4.00 14.49 -14.27
N ASN A 209 2.92 14.96 -13.65
CA ASN A 209 2.29 16.25 -13.95
C ASN A 209 3.22 17.44 -13.66
N ASN A 210 4.22 17.24 -12.79
CA ASN A 210 5.23 18.23 -12.43
C ASN A 210 6.58 18.03 -13.17
N ASN A 211 6.58 17.36 -14.32
CA ASN A 211 7.75 17.14 -15.18
C ASN A 211 8.91 16.37 -14.54
N PHE A 212 8.65 15.61 -13.47
CA PHE A 212 9.66 14.70 -12.95
C PHE A 212 9.80 13.49 -13.90
N LEU A 213 11.03 13.00 -14.02
CA LEU A 213 11.34 11.83 -14.82
C LEU A 213 10.84 10.57 -14.11
N ILE A 214 9.73 10.03 -14.59
CA ILE A 214 9.08 8.82 -14.06
C ILE A 214 8.67 7.98 -15.25
N GLU A 215 8.71 6.64 -15.10
CA GLU A 215 8.38 5.64 -16.12
C GLU A 215 7.57 6.18 -17.30
N GLU A 216 8.18 6.13 -18.49
CA GLU A 216 7.44 6.18 -19.73
C GLU A 216 6.57 4.91 -19.75
N GLU A 217 5.24 5.07 -19.78
CA GLU A 217 4.42 4.04 -20.42
C GLU A 217 4.85 4.10 -21.88
N GLU A 218 5.79 3.23 -22.29
CA GLU A 218 5.94 2.99 -23.72
C GLU A 218 4.57 2.52 -24.20
N PRO A 219 3.93 3.27 -25.13
CA PRO A 219 2.74 2.77 -25.76
C PRO A 219 3.18 1.54 -26.54
N TRP A 220 2.54 0.41 -26.28
CA TRP A 220 2.64 -0.81 -27.05
C TRP A 220 2.91 -0.50 -28.54
N ILE A 221 4.14 -0.73 -28.99
CA ILE A 221 4.45 -0.74 -30.42
C ILE A 221 4.06 -2.14 -30.90
N VAL A 222 2.85 -2.19 -31.47
CA VAL A 222 2.24 -3.16 -32.41
C VAL A 222 2.36 -4.65 -32.07
#